data_AF-A0A2V6H7N7-F1
#
_entry.id   AF-A0A2V6H7N7-F1
#
_cell.length_a   1.000
_cell.length_b   1.000
_cell.length_c   1.000
_cell.angle_alpha   90.00
_cell.angle_beta   90.00
_cell.angle_gamma   90.00
#
_symmetry.space_group_name_H-M   'P 1'
#
loop_
_entity.id
_entity.type
_entity.pdbx_description
1 polymer ?
#
loop_
_entity_poly.entity_id
_entity_poly.type
_entity_poly.pdbx_seq_one_letter_code
_entity_poly.pdbx_strand_id
1 'polypeptide(L)'
;MLRAASGKIYGTTYYGGENGIGTVYELSPRSVGEWEGRVIYSFQAGNDGNSPISDLVRDAAGNLYGTTSEGGLGSGTIFKLTPIGGGQWTESVVHPFEGPPDGGFSYNGMVIDRFGNFYGATVHGGTDDDGCVYRFTP
;
A
#
# COMPACT_ATOMS: atom_id res chain seq x y z
N MET A 1 -2.45 -3.92 -9.18
CA MET A 1 -1.50 -4.95 -8.74
C MET A 1 -0.16 -4.68 -9.44
N LEU A 2 0.97 -4.72 -8.72
CA LEU A 2 2.29 -4.34 -9.24
C LEU A 2 3.04 -5.53 -9.83
N ARG A 3 3.59 -5.38 -11.05
CA ARG A 3 4.49 -6.37 -11.69
C ARG A 3 5.95 -5.95 -11.55
N ALA A 4 6.79 -6.86 -11.06
CA ALA A 4 8.24 -6.67 -11.01
C ALA A 4 8.92 -7.23 -12.27
N ALA A 5 10.11 -6.71 -12.59
CA ALA A 5 10.94 -7.20 -13.71
C ALA A 5 11.32 -8.69 -13.58
N SER A 6 11.33 -9.23 -12.37
CA SER A 6 11.52 -10.67 -12.09
C SER A 6 10.32 -11.54 -12.50
N GLY A 7 9.22 -10.95 -12.96
CA GLY A 7 7.96 -11.64 -13.22
C GLY A 7 7.09 -11.84 -11.97
N LYS A 8 7.61 -11.51 -10.78
CA LYS A 8 6.83 -11.50 -9.54
C LYS A 8 5.74 -10.44 -9.58
N ILE A 9 4.67 -10.70 -8.85
CA ILE A 9 3.52 -9.83 -8.75
C ILE A 9 3.27 -9.53 -7.27
N TYR A 10 3.00 -8.27 -6.95
CA TYR A 10 2.66 -7.83 -5.60
C TYR A 10 1.29 -7.18 -5.60
N GLY A 11 0.49 -7.45 -4.58
CA GLY A 11 -0.83 -6.86 -4.45
C GLY A 11 -1.31 -6.85 -3.02
N THR A 12 -2.45 -6.21 -2.80
CA THR A 12 -3.10 -6.14 -1.50
C THR A 12 -4.44 -6.88 -1.53
N THR A 13 -4.91 -7.30 -0.37
CA THR A 13 -6.27 -7.80 -0.19
C THR A 13 -7.00 -6.94 0.83
N TYR A 14 -8.22 -6.51 0.51
CA TYR A 14 -9.07 -5.72 1.41
C TYR A 14 -9.34 -6.47 2.73
N TYR A 15 -9.67 -7.75 2.64
CA TYR A 15 -9.83 -8.65 3.78
C TYR A 15 -8.82 -9.80 3.71
N GLY A 16 -8.68 -10.52 4.83
CA GLY A 16 -7.76 -11.66 4.98
C GLY A 16 -6.60 -11.35 5.94
N GLY A 17 -5.62 -12.26 6.02
CA GLY A 17 -4.52 -12.12 6.96
C GLY A 17 -4.91 -12.42 8.40
N GLU A 18 -4.02 -12.05 9.32
CA GLU A 18 -4.26 -12.13 10.76
C GLU A 18 -5.43 -11.19 11.09
N ASN A 19 -6.53 -11.72 11.62
CA ASN A 19 -7.77 -10.99 11.97
C ASN A 19 -8.64 -10.49 10.80
N GLY A 20 -8.30 -10.80 9.55
CA GLY A 20 -9.15 -10.41 8.41
C GLY A 20 -9.03 -8.94 7.97
N ILE A 21 -8.00 -8.24 8.42
CA ILE A 21 -7.77 -6.78 8.27
C ILE A 21 -7.10 -6.43 6.92
N GLY A 22 -6.69 -7.46 6.17
CA GLY A 22 -6.07 -7.35 4.87
C GLY A 22 -4.58 -7.68 4.89
N THR A 23 -4.04 -7.89 3.70
CA THR A 23 -2.65 -8.34 3.53
C THR A 23 -1.97 -7.64 2.37
N VAL A 24 -0.65 -7.71 2.36
CA VAL A 24 0.16 -7.62 1.16
C VAL A 24 0.65 -9.02 0.80
N TYR A 25 0.51 -9.41 -0.46
CA TYR A 25 0.94 -10.71 -0.98
C TYR A 25 1.95 -10.57 -2.12
N GLU A 26 2.73 -11.63 -2.30
CA GLU A 26 3.61 -11.86 -3.45
C GLU A 26 3.12 -13.10 -4.19
N LEU A 27 2.99 -13.02 -5.52
CA LEU A 27 2.86 -14.16 -6.41
C LEU A 27 4.16 -14.32 -7.20
N SER A 28 4.78 -15.48 -7.09
CA SER A 28 5.96 -15.86 -7.88
C SER A 28 5.54 -16.81 -9.00
N PRO A 29 5.95 -16.56 -10.26
CA PRO A 29 5.63 -17.47 -11.36
C PRO A 29 6.36 -18.81 -11.16
N ARG A 30 5.67 -19.93 -11.39
CA ARG A 30 6.23 -21.28 -11.45
C ARG A 30 6.34 -21.73 -12.92
N SER A 31 6.30 -23.05 -13.16
CA SER A 31 6.04 -23.66 -14.47
C SER A 31 4.84 -23.00 -15.18
N VAL A 32 4.76 -23.18 -16.49
CA VAL A 32 3.78 -22.49 -17.35
C VAL A 32 2.36 -22.55 -16.79
N GLY A 33 1.81 -21.39 -16.40
CA GLY A 33 0.44 -21.22 -15.91
C GLY A 33 0.26 -21.29 -14.39
N GLU A 34 1.29 -21.64 -13.63
CA GLU A 34 1.22 -21.81 -12.18
C GLU A 34 1.86 -20.63 -11.44
N TRP A 35 1.30 -20.30 -10.28
CA TRP A 35 1.80 -19.24 -9.41
C TRP A 35 1.90 -19.74 -7.97
N GLU A 36 2.99 -19.38 -7.30
CA GLU A 36 3.15 -19.53 -5.86
C GLU A 36 2.74 -18.24 -5.16
N GLY A 37 1.68 -18.28 -4.37
CA GLY A 37 1.28 -17.15 -3.53
C GLY A 37 1.82 -17.26 -2.11
N ARG A 38 2.25 -16.14 -1.54
CA ARG A 38 2.51 -16.01 -0.11
C ARG A 38 2.12 -14.63 0.41
N VAL A 39 1.66 -14.59 1.65
CA VAL A 39 1.49 -13.34 2.39
C VAL A 39 2.88 -12.85 2.79
N ILE A 40 3.21 -11.62 2.43
CA ILE A 40 4.47 -10.96 2.83
C ILE A 40 4.27 -9.99 3.99
N TYR A 41 3.03 -9.56 4.22
CA TYR A 41 2.66 -8.77 5.38
C TYR A 41 1.16 -8.93 5.70
N SER A 42 0.83 -9.06 6.99
CA SER A 42 -0.55 -9.02 7.51
C SER A 42 -0.68 -7.78 8.38
N PHE A 43 -1.63 -6.91 8.04
CA PHE A 43 -1.92 -5.71 8.84
C PHE A 43 -2.52 -6.12 10.19
N GLN A 44 -2.14 -5.40 11.23
CA GLN A 44 -2.52 -5.67 12.62
C GLN A 44 -3.64 -4.75 13.10
N ALA A 45 -4.06 -3.79 12.27
CA ALA A 45 -4.91 -2.66 12.62
C ALA A 45 -4.31 -1.76 13.70
N GLY A 46 -5.06 -0.70 14.04
CA GLY A 46 -4.53 0.40 14.83
C GLY A 46 -3.61 1.24 13.95
N ASN A 47 -2.32 1.32 14.30
CA ASN A 47 -1.42 2.33 13.74
C ASN A 47 -0.92 2.02 12.32
N ASP A 48 -0.82 0.75 11.92
CA ASP A 48 -0.27 0.33 10.61
C ASP A 48 -1.29 0.43 9.45
N GLY A 49 -2.58 0.43 9.79
CA GLY A 49 -3.68 0.61 8.85
C GLY A 49 -4.61 -0.61 8.74
N ASN A 50 -5.70 -0.46 7.99
CA ASN A 50 -6.73 -1.47 7.77
C ASN A 50 -7.28 -1.36 6.34
N SER A 51 -7.63 -2.51 5.76
CA SER A 51 -8.33 -2.62 4.48
C SER A 51 -7.52 -2.01 3.33
N PRO A 52 -6.32 -2.56 3.04
CA PRO A 52 -5.50 -2.12 1.93
C PRO A 52 -6.17 -2.47 0.60
N ILE A 53 -6.63 -1.46 -0.12
CA ILE A 53 -7.38 -1.61 -1.39
C ILE A 53 -6.61 -1.09 -2.60
N SER A 54 -5.43 -0.53 -2.38
CA SER A 54 -4.67 0.20 -3.39
C SER A 54 -3.67 -0.66 -4.16
N ASP A 55 -3.45 -0.28 -5.42
CA ASP A 55 -2.30 -0.76 -6.17
C ASP A 55 -1.00 -0.24 -5.55
N LEU A 56 0.00 -1.13 -5.48
CA LEU A 56 1.31 -0.79 -4.98
C LEU A 56 2.14 -0.05 -6.03
N VAL A 57 2.96 0.89 -5.58
CA VAL A 57 4.08 1.46 -6.34
C VAL A 57 5.41 0.99 -5.76
N ARG A 58 6.48 1.15 -6.52
CA ARG A 58 7.83 0.72 -6.10
C ARG A 58 8.85 1.79 -6.42
N ASP A 59 9.70 2.09 -5.44
CA ASP A 59 10.83 3.00 -5.62
C ASP A 59 12.05 2.32 -6.29
N ALA A 60 13.11 3.09 -6.51
CA ALA A 60 14.34 2.60 -7.11
C ALA A 60 15.14 1.63 -6.19
N ALA A 61 14.91 1.69 -4.87
CA ALA A 61 15.52 0.80 -3.89
C ALA A 61 14.77 -0.55 -3.78
N GLY A 62 13.60 -0.67 -4.42
CA GLY A 62 12.78 -1.87 -4.39
C GLY A 62 11.77 -1.91 -3.23
N ASN A 63 11.60 -0.80 -2.50
CA ASN A 63 10.57 -0.69 -1.47
C ASN A 63 9.20 -0.59 -2.13
N LEU A 64 8.21 -1.25 -1.54
CA LEU A 64 6.82 -1.20 -1.99
C LEU A 64 6.07 -0.17 -1.15
N TYR A 65 5.22 0.61 -1.78
CA TYR A 65 4.36 1.57 -1.11
C TYR A 65 2.92 1.37 -1.53
N GLY A 66 2.01 1.56 -0.59
CA GLY A 66 0.58 1.49 -0.82
C GLY A 66 -0.16 2.31 0.21
N THR A 67 -1.48 2.30 0.11
CA THR A 67 -2.37 2.94 1.07
C THR A 67 -3.35 1.96 1.70
N THR A 68 -3.73 2.24 2.94
CA THR A 68 -4.89 1.65 3.60
C THR A 68 -6.06 2.63 3.60
N SER A 69 -7.30 2.14 3.55
CA SER A 69 -8.47 3.03 3.61
C SER A 69 -8.79 3.47 5.05
N GLU A 70 -8.42 2.67 6.04
CA GLU A 70 -8.71 2.90 7.45
C GLU A 70 -7.48 2.62 8.33
N GLY A 71 -7.62 2.84 9.64
CA GLY A 71 -6.54 2.71 10.61
C GLY A 71 -5.61 3.94 10.61
N GLY A 72 -4.39 3.79 11.12
CA GLY A 72 -3.54 4.92 11.46
C GLY A 72 -4.20 5.77 12.54
N LEU A 73 -4.57 7.00 12.17
CA LEU A 73 -5.34 7.92 13.02
C LEU A 73 -6.86 7.83 12.79
N GLY A 74 -7.31 6.85 12.01
CA GLY A 74 -8.72 6.63 11.64
C GLY A 74 -8.99 6.79 10.14
N SER A 75 -8.12 7.49 9.42
CA SER A 75 -8.33 7.88 8.02
C SER A 75 -7.45 7.11 7.02
N GLY A 76 -6.69 6.10 7.47
CA GLY A 76 -5.78 5.33 6.63
C GLY A 76 -4.31 5.75 6.76
N THR A 77 -3.43 5.03 6.06
CA THR A 77 -1.99 5.28 6.02
C THR A 77 -1.46 5.20 4.60
N ILE A 78 -0.32 5.84 4.34
CA ILE A 78 0.66 5.41 3.35
C ILE A 78 1.66 4.53 4.10
N PHE A 79 1.72 3.25 3.72
CA PHE A 79 2.66 2.28 4.27
C PHE A 79 3.82 2.02 3.30
N LYS A 80 4.93 1.54 3.85
CA LYS A 80 6.12 1.12 3.12
C LYS A 80 6.52 -0.29 3.54
N LEU A 81 6.72 -1.19 2.59
CA LEU A 81 7.42 -2.46 2.80
C LEU A 81 8.86 -2.36 2.29
N THR A 82 9.81 -2.53 3.19
CA THR A 82 11.25 -2.56 2.91
C THR A 82 11.73 -4.01 2.86
N PRO A 83 12.36 -4.48 1.76
CA PRO A 83 12.89 -5.82 1.70
C PRO A 83 14.14 -5.92 2.59
N ILE A 84 14.18 -6.90 3.49
CA ILE A 84 15.31 -7.12 4.42
C ILE A 84 16.17 -8.35 4.06
N GLY A 85 15.94 -8.93 2.88
CA GLY A 85 16.61 -10.15 2.42
C GLY A 85 15.83 -11.43 2.75
N GLY A 86 16.23 -12.55 2.14
CA GLY A 86 15.55 -13.84 2.33
C GLY A 86 14.07 -13.87 1.89
N GLY A 87 13.62 -12.87 1.13
CA GLY A 87 12.22 -12.67 0.79
C GLY A 87 11.35 -12.17 1.94
N GLN A 88 11.95 -11.70 3.04
CA GLN A 88 11.27 -11.06 4.16
C GLN A 88 11.18 -9.55 3.95
N TRP A 89 10.19 -8.96 4.63
CA TRP A 89 9.85 -7.55 4.52
C TRP A 89 9.62 -6.95 5.92
N THR A 90 9.96 -5.68 6.08
CA THR A 90 9.59 -4.88 7.25
C THR A 90 8.63 -3.80 6.81
N GLU A 91 7.51 -3.68 7.52
CA GLU A 91 6.54 -2.60 7.32
C GLU A 91 6.89 -1.37 8.16
N SER A 92 6.56 -0.20 7.61
CA SER A 92 6.54 1.06 8.34
C SER A 92 5.51 2.00 7.74
N VAL A 93 4.79 2.72 8.60
CA VAL A 93 3.95 3.84 8.19
C VAL A 93 4.82 5.04 7.89
N VAL A 94 4.67 5.60 6.68
CA VAL A 94 5.39 6.80 6.23
C VAL A 94 4.53 8.04 6.21
N HIS A 95 3.20 7.88 6.20
CA HIS A 95 2.24 8.96 6.39
C HIS A 95 0.94 8.42 7.00
N PRO A 96 0.59 8.74 8.25
CA PRO A 96 -0.77 8.54 8.72
C PRO A 96 -1.66 9.68 8.19
N PHE A 97 -2.75 9.33 7.51
CA PHE A 97 -3.72 10.33 7.09
C PHE A 97 -4.44 10.92 8.31
N GLU A 98 -4.50 12.25 8.38
CA GLU A 98 -5.08 12.96 9.53
C GLU A 98 -6.59 13.28 9.35
N GLY A 99 -7.15 13.04 8.17
CA GLY A 99 -8.47 13.56 7.79
C GLY A 99 -8.39 15.04 7.36
N PRO A 100 -9.52 15.74 7.20
CA PRO A 100 -9.53 17.13 6.74
C PRO A 100 -8.66 18.06 7.60
N PRO A 101 -7.77 18.87 7.00
CA PRO A 101 -7.66 19.18 5.57
C PRO A 101 -6.69 18.29 4.76
N ASP A 102 -5.98 17.35 5.37
CA ASP A 102 -4.99 16.49 4.71
C ASP A 102 -5.65 15.58 3.65
N GLY A 103 -6.11 14.41 4.07
CA GLY A 103 -6.63 13.38 3.20
C GLY A 103 -7.11 12.22 4.04
N GLY A 104 -7.89 11.33 3.46
CA GLY A 104 -8.32 10.12 4.14
C GLY A 104 -9.08 9.16 3.23
N PHE A 105 -9.12 7.89 3.62
CA PHE A 105 -9.87 6.86 2.91
C PHE A 105 -9.44 6.73 1.45
N SER A 106 -8.14 6.48 1.25
CA SER A 106 -7.61 6.24 -0.09
C SER A 106 -8.09 4.89 -0.61
N TYR A 107 -9.07 4.91 -1.52
CA TYR A 107 -9.60 3.72 -2.18
C TYR A 107 -8.87 3.38 -3.50
N ASN A 108 -7.99 4.26 -3.97
CA ASN A 108 -7.30 4.11 -5.24
C ASN A 108 -5.80 3.83 -5.05
N GLY A 109 -5.20 3.20 -6.07
CA GLY A 109 -3.74 3.05 -6.17
C GLY A 109 -3.00 4.38 -6.32
N MET A 110 -1.73 4.40 -5.93
CA MET A 110 -0.82 5.49 -6.27
C MET A 110 -0.21 5.29 -7.66
N VAL A 111 0.22 6.39 -8.29
CA VAL A 111 1.04 6.38 -9.51
C VAL A 111 2.36 7.09 -9.26
N ILE A 112 3.44 6.62 -9.90
CA ILE A 112 4.80 7.14 -9.72
C ILE A 112 5.24 7.93 -10.96
N ASP A 113 5.86 9.09 -10.76
CA ASP A 113 6.52 9.83 -11.85
C ASP A 113 7.98 9.40 -12.07
N ARG A 114 8.61 9.94 -13.13
CA ARG A 114 10.02 9.64 -13.43
C ARG A 114 11.03 10.13 -12.37
N PHE A 115 10.59 11.00 -11.47
CA PHE A 115 11.41 11.58 -10.40
C PHE A 115 11.22 10.84 -9.07
N GLY A 116 10.34 9.84 -9.01
CA GLY A 116 10.07 9.07 -7.80
C GLY A 116 8.99 9.66 -6.90
N ASN A 117 8.25 10.69 -7.34
CA ASN A 117 7.09 11.18 -6.60
C ASN A 117 5.88 10.28 -6.83
N PHE A 118 5.11 10.06 -5.78
CA PHE A 118 3.87 9.30 -5.82
C PHE A 118 2.69 10.25 -5.78
N TYR A 119 1.66 9.95 -6.58
CA TYR A 119 0.44 10.73 -6.67
C TYR A 119 -0.74 9.81 -6.42
N GLY A 120 -1.70 10.29 -5.64
CA GLY A 120 -2.91 9.55 -5.33
C GLY A 120 -4.06 10.52 -5.06
N ALA A 121 -5.23 9.94 -4.80
CA ALA A 121 -6.42 10.69 -4.46
C ALA A 121 -7.13 10.04 -3.28
N THR A 122 -7.63 10.87 -2.38
CA THR A 122 -8.44 10.48 -1.23
C THR A 122 -9.88 10.92 -1.44
N VAL A 123 -10.85 10.22 -0.84
CA VAL A 123 -12.26 10.62 -0.93
C VAL A 123 -12.67 11.60 0.17
N HIS A 124 -11.85 11.73 1.21
CA HIS A 124 -11.94 12.75 2.25
C HIS A 124 -10.69 13.64 2.22
N GLY A 125 -10.79 14.84 2.79
CA GLY A 125 -9.72 15.85 2.82
C GLY A 125 -10.04 17.13 2.04
N GLY A 126 -9.12 18.09 2.08
CA GLY A 126 -9.36 19.44 1.55
C GLY A 126 -10.25 20.29 2.45
N THR A 127 -10.60 21.50 1.99
CA THR A 127 -11.37 22.49 2.77
C THR A 127 -12.82 22.05 3.02
N ASP A 128 -13.44 21.41 2.03
CA ASP A 128 -14.86 21.03 2.07
C ASP A 128 -15.07 19.52 2.32
N ASP A 129 -14.00 18.77 2.60
CA ASP A 129 -14.01 17.30 2.78
C ASP A 129 -14.50 16.51 1.54
N ASP A 130 -14.42 17.10 0.35
CA ASP A 130 -14.81 16.46 -0.93
C ASP A 130 -13.67 15.64 -1.58
N GLY A 131 -12.60 15.38 -0.82
CA GLY A 131 -11.42 14.66 -1.27
C GLY A 131 -10.30 15.57 -1.78
N CYS A 132 -9.09 15.00 -1.89
CA CYS A 132 -7.93 15.73 -2.40
C CYS A 132 -7.06 14.85 -3.30
N VAL A 133 -6.25 15.50 -4.13
CA VAL A 133 -5.13 14.86 -4.83
C VAL A 133 -3.86 15.22 -4.09
N TYR A 134 -3.07 14.23 -3.72
CA TYR A 134 -1.82 14.43 -2.99
C TYR A 134 -0.61 14.05 -3.85
N ARG A 135 0.54 14.63 -3.47
CA ARG A 135 1.87 14.20 -3.89
C ARG A 135 2.65 13.78 -2.65
N PHE A 136 3.13 12.55 -2.63
CA PHE A 136 4.05 12.03 -1.62
C PHE A 136 5.44 11.87 -2.23
N THR A 137 6.48 12.29 -1.51
CA THR A 137 7.88 12.15 -1.93
C THR A 137 8.59 11.27 -0.90
N PRO A 138 8.98 10.03 -1.26
CA PRO A 138 9.59 9.07 -0.33
C PRO A 138 10.96 9.43 0.21
#